data_AF-A0A8J1VUC5-F1
#
_entry.id   AF-A0A8J1VUC5-F1
#
_cell.length_a   1.000
_cell.length_b   1.000
_cell.length_c   1.000
_cell.angle_alpha   90.00
_cell.angle_beta   90.00
_cell.angle_gamma   90.00
#
_symmetry.space_group_name_H-M   'P 1'
#
loop_
_entity.id
_entity.type
_entity.pdbx_description
1 polymer ?
#
loop_
_entity_poly.entity_id
_entity_poly.type
_entity_poly.pdbx_seq_one_letter_code
_entity_poly.pdbx_strand_id
1 'polypeptide(L)'
;MQFAIIGTNDGNYLLGQIAANASTTVTFSFLPATLPNSASGGTTSFFSEIGPTDDLHMAPSVLATGTNIVSILPTALGNWSLTEGTSQACAFTSGSVALYLNAKGVNNVTPKKVREALQFSAIQVPVTVSGSDLESVAAQGAGKIQIFDAINSGTIVSPTELLLNDTAYFQGIQYITVTNSAQSQISYKLSNLAAGTALALQSNQSNAEPVPQVPNAASVWISQSSFTLRPGQSNLVILKFTAPSGLDPTTLPVYSGWIQIVGGSNAVQVPYMGVATKMRSLPVIDPTAAYLGIDSPTILDSTGNVQSGTTSYNFRNGDFPTVLYRLVSGTPLLLIDLIRANSTLGFTPNYNSRKRSVGDSGDRTRRAGLNNRRVQPSGQASNVPFGLLYLLCRLTHNNAPGCSSNGTNTFSQIPILGNLYEADYIPRNTDNADGQGNDYGTYALQMATFSNGTAIPDGTYKCAKPPILPRYQMLTRERFVTVLLRALHITGETTNESDYEAWVSEPFTISQ
;
A
#
# COMPACT_ATOMS: atom_id res chain seq x y z
N MET A 1 6.15 18.52 -31.95
CA MET A 1 5.63 17.32 -32.67
C MET A 1 4.12 17.31 -32.47
N GLN A 2 3.33 17.16 -33.54
CA GLN A 2 1.87 17.07 -33.45
C GLN A 2 1.48 15.59 -33.57
N PHE A 3 0.74 15.07 -32.61
CA PHE A 3 0.27 13.69 -32.60
C PHE A 3 -1.18 13.63 -32.08
N ALA A 4 -1.91 12.60 -32.48
CA ALA A 4 -3.25 12.30 -31.99
C ALA A 4 -3.36 10.79 -31.76
N ILE A 5 -4.00 10.41 -30.66
CA ILE A 5 -4.28 9.01 -30.33
C ILE A 5 -5.65 8.66 -30.92
N ILE A 6 -5.74 7.51 -31.58
CA ILE A 6 -6.97 6.97 -32.16
C ILE A 6 -7.18 5.53 -31.71
N GLY A 7 -8.43 5.06 -31.72
CA GLY A 7 -8.73 3.67 -31.41
C GLY A 7 -8.15 2.72 -32.46
N THR A 8 -7.88 1.48 -32.07
CA THR A 8 -7.34 0.45 -32.98
C THR A 8 -8.22 0.23 -34.22
N ASN A 9 -9.55 0.30 -34.06
CA ASN A 9 -10.48 0.15 -35.18
C ASN A 9 -10.38 1.32 -36.17
N ASP A 10 -10.25 2.56 -35.67
CA ASP A 10 -10.04 3.73 -36.52
C ASP A 10 -8.67 3.66 -37.22
N GLY A 11 -7.64 3.19 -36.51
CA GLY A 11 -6.32 2.95 -37.09
C GLY A 11 -6.35 1.92 -38.22
N ASN A 12 -7.02 0.79 -38.01
CA ASN A 12 -7.21 -0.23 -39.05
C ASN A 12 -8.02 0.29 -40.24
N TYR A 13 -9.05 1.09 -39.97
CA TYR A 13 -9.83 1.75 -41.01
C TYR A 13 -8.95 2.68 -41.86
N LEU A 14 -8.14 3.54 -41.21
CA LEU A 14 -7.22 4.46 -41.90
C LEU A 14 -6.16 3.71 -42.71
N LEU A 15 -5.59 2.62 -42.18
CA LEU A 15 -4.66 1.75 -42.92
C LEU A 15 -5.32 1.19 -44.18
N GLY A 16 -6.59 0.76 -44.09
CA GLY A 16 -7.38 0.32 -45.24
C GLY A 16 -7.60 1.41 -46.29
N GLN A 17 -7.89 2.64 -45.87
CA GLN A 17 -8.04 3.78 -46.79
C GLN A 17 -6.73 4.09 -47.52
N ILE A 18 -5.61 4.12 -46.79
CA ILE A 18 -4.27 4.37 -47.36
C ILE A 18 -3.89 3.30 -48.38
N ALA A 19 -4.17 2.02 -48.10
CA ALA A 19 -3.89 0.92 -49.02
C ALA A 19 -4.74 0.98 -50.31
N ALA A 20 -5.96 1.52 -50.23
CA ALA A 20 -6.87 1.65 -51.37
C ALA A 20 -6.58 2.88 -52.24
N ASN A 21 -6.10 3.97 -51.65
CA ASN A 21 -5.83 5.22 -52.36
C ASN A 21 -4.61 5.95 -51.78
N ALA A 22 -3.55 6.07 -52.59
CA ALA A 22 -2.31 6.75 -52.23
C ALA A 22 -2.48 8.26 -51.94
N SER A 23 -3.61 8.86 -52.35
CA SER A 23 -3.95 10.28 -52.13
C SER A 23 -4.95 10.49 -50.98
N THR A 24 -5.11 9.51 -50.07
CA THR A 24 -5.99 9.64 -48.90
C THR A 24 -5.54 10.81 -48.02
N THR A 25 -6.46 11.70 -47.66
CA THR A 25 -6.21 12.82 -46.75
C THR A 25 -6.99 12.63 -45.44
N VAL A 26 -6.41 13.11 -44.32
CA VAL A 26 -7.07 13.19 -43.02
C VAL A 26 -7.14 14.66 -42.60
N THR A 27 -8.26 15.08 -42.03
CA THR A 27 -8.45 16.46 -41.55
C THR A 27 -8.70 16.43 -40.05
N PHE A 28 -7.92 17.23 -39.31
CA PHE A 28 -8.12 17.42 -37.88
C PHE A 28 -8.89 18.72 -37.64
N SER A 29 -9.99 18.63 -36.91
CA SER A 29 -10.74 19.79 -36.44
C SER A 29 -10.42 20.06 -34.97
N PHE A 30 -10.26 21.32 -34.61
CA PHE A 30 -10.10 21.75 -33.21
C PHE A 30 -11.44 21.91 -32.48
N LEU A 31 -12.57 21.65 -33.15
CA LEU A 31 -13.88 21.64 -32.52
C LEU A 31 -14.08 20.29 -31.80
N PRO A 32 -14.22 20.28 -30.47
CA PRO A 32 -14.48 19.04 -29.74
C PRO A 32 -15.84 18.47 -30.14
N ALA A 33 -15.89 17.16 -30.36
CA ALA A 33 -17.13 16.42 -30.57
C ALA A 33 -17.43 15.57 -29.32
N THR A 34 -18.70 15.46 -28.96
CA THR A 34 -19.12 14.53 -27.90
C THR A 34 -19.28 13.16 -28.51
N LEU A 35 -18.46 12.21 -28.09
CA LEU A 35 -18.51 10.82 -28.52
C LEU A 35 -18.62 9.90 -27.31
N PRO A 36 -19.36 8.78 -27.39
CA PRO A 36 -19.35 7.78 -26.34
C PRO A 36 -17.93 7.24 -26.12
N ASN A 37 -17.47 7.21 -24.87
CA ASN A 37 -16.22 6.55 -24.51
C ASN A 37 -16.44 5.03 -24.43
N SER A 38 -16.31 4.34 -25.55
CA SER A 38 -16.43 2.88 -25.63
C SER A 38 -15.20 2.12 -25.12
N ALA A 39 -14.09 2.81 -24.85
CA ALA A 39 -12.84 2.20 -24.41
C ALA A 39 -12.76 2.03 -22.89
N SER A 40 -13.12 3.08 -22.13
CA SER A 40 -13.01 3.10 -20.66
C SER A 40 -14.20 3.76 -19.95
N GLY A 41 -15.26 4.11 -20.68
CA GLY A 41 -16.42 4.79 -20.13
C GLY A 41 -17.08 3.98 -19.01
N GLY A 42 -17.18 4.59 -17.81
CA GLY A 42 -17.83 3.96 -16.66
C GLY A 42 -17.00 2.91 -15.93
N THR A 43 -15.69 2.86 -16.17
CA THR A 43 -14.72 1.99 -15.47
C THR A 43 -13.72 2.83 -14.64
N THR A 44 -12.88 2.18 -13.85
CA THR A 44 -11.73 2.82 -13.18
C THR A 44 -10.67 3.22 -14.23
N SER A 45 -9.93 4.30 -13.94
CA SER A 45 -8.84 4.76 -14.81
C SER A 45 -7.56 4.03 -14.47
N PHE A 46 -6.78 3.57 -15.46
CA PHE A 46 -5.57 2.74 -15.30
C PHE A 46 -4.42 3.36 -14.47
N PHE A 47 -4.49 4.66 -14.20
CA PHE A 47 -3.52 5.40 -13.40
C PHE A 47 -4.02 5.64 -11.97
N SER A 48 -5.25 5.22 -11.64
CA SER A 48 -5.84 5.51 -10.36
C SER A 48 -5.14 4.66 -9.31
N GLU A 49 -4.68 5.29 -8.23
CA GLU A 49 -4.12 4.53 -7.13
C GLU A 49 -5.16 3.57 -6.55
N ILE A 50 -4.72 2.34 -6.32
CA ILE A 50 -5.51 1.28 -5.70
C ILE A 50 -5.02 1.04 -4.28
N GLY A 51 -5.95 0.68 -3.41
CA GLY A 51 -5.62 0.13 -2.12
C GLY A 51 -5.50 -1.40 -2.13
N PRO A 52 -5.71 -2.03 -0.95
CA PRO A 52 -5.83 -1.35 0.34
C PRO A 52 -4.55 -0.59 0.71
N THR A 53 -4.63 0.28 1.72
CA THR A 53 -3.38 0.75 2.37
C THR A 53 -2.63 -0.44 2.99
N ASP A 54 -1.33 -0.30 3.29
CA ASP A 54 -0.56 -1.36 3.98
C ASP A 54 -1.20 -1.80 5.32
N ASP A 55 -1.89 -0.90 6.01
CA ASP A 55 -2.65 -1.18 7.25
C ASP A 55 -4.05 -1.75 6.99
N LEU A 56 -4.35 -2.13 5.75
CA LEU A 56 -5.62 -2.71 5.31
C LEU A 56 -6.88 -1.83 5.49
N HIS A 57 -6.70 -0.51 5.54
CA HIS A 57 -7.78 0.44 5.35
C HIS A 57 -8.22 0.50 3.89
N MET A 58 -9.50 0.80 3.68
CA MET A 58 -10.08 1.03 2.36
C MET A 58 -9.63 2.37 1.81
N ALA A 59 -8.90 2.33 0.70
CA ALA A 59 -8.54 3.46 -0.14
C ALA A 59 -8.63 3.01 -1.61
N PRO A 60 -9.20 3.81 -2.53
CA PRO A 60 -9.92 5.06 -2.27
C PRO A 60 -11.23 4.83 -1.47
N SER A 61 -11.80 5.88 -0.88
CA SER A 61 -13.08 5.74 -0.15
C SER A 61 -14.29 5.66 -1.10
N VAL A 62 -14.24 6.41 -2.21
CA VAL A 62 -15.29 6.53 -3.23
C VAL A 62 -14.64 6.85 -4.58
N LEU A 63 -15.38 6.61 -5.67
CA LEU A 63 -14.98 6.92 -7.05
C LEU A 63 -15.75 8.13 -7.57
N ALA A 64 -15.09 8.96 -8.39
CA ALA A 64 -15.72 10.06 -9.12
C ALA A 64 -15.10 10.19 -10.52
N THR A 65 -15.78 10.91 -11.42
CA THR A 65 -15.30 11.12 -12.78
C THR A 65 -14.01 11.94 -12.77
N GLY A 66 -12.93 11.39 -13.32
CA GLY A 66 -11.62 12.04 -13.38
C GLY A 66 -10.99 12.14 -14.76
N THR A 67 -11.53 11.49 -15.80
CA THR A 67 -10.95 11.45 -17.16
C THR A 67 -11.77 12.20 -18.18
N ASN A 68 -11.13 12.72 -19.22
CA ASN A 68 -11.78 13.48 -20.31
C ASN A 68 -12.59 14.67 -19.81
N ILE A 69 -12.08 15.36 -18.78
CA ILE A 69 -12.72 16.53 -18.17
C ILE A 69 -12.29 17.78 -18.92
N VAL A 70 -13.26 18.56 -19.41
CA VAL A 70 -13.02 19.90 -19.92
C VAL A 70 -12.67 20.81 -18.75
N SER A 71 -11.39 21.19 -18.65
CA SER A 71 -10.85 22.05 -17.59
C SER A 71 -10.47 23.41 -18.14
N ILE A 72 -10.69 24.44 -17.34
CA ILE A 72 -10.22 25.81 -17.63
C ILE A 72 -8.74 25.89 -17.26
N LEU A 73 -7.93 26.42 -18.16
CA LEU A 73 -6.50 26.64 -17.98
C LEU A 73 -6.18 28.14 -18.07
N PRO A 74 -5.05 28.60 -17.50
CA PRO A 74 -4.52 29.93 -17.77
C PRO A 74 -4.46 30.24 -19.27
N THR A 75 -4.60 31.52 -19.62
CA THR A 75 -4.53 31.99 -21.02
C THR A 75 -3.24 31.56 -21.73
N ALA A 76 -2.12 31.57 -21.01
CA ALA A 76 -0.82 31.11 -21.48
C ALA A 76 -0.77 29.61 -21.84
N LEU A 77 -1.73 28.81 -21.36
CA LEU A 77 -1.86 27.36 -21.63
C LEU A 77 -3.07 27.03 -22.53
N GLY A 78 -3.66 28.02 -23.21
CA GLY A 78 -4.72 27.79 -24.20
C GLY A 78 -6.16 27.90 -23.69
N ASN A 79 -6.39 28.51 -22.52
CA ASN A 79 -7.71 28.78 -21.88
C ASN A 79 -8.50 27.56 -21.41
N TRP A 80 -8.44 26.44 -22.13
CA TRP A 80 -9.08 25.19 -21.75
C TRP A 80 -8.35 24.00 -22.38
N SER A 81 -8.48 22.84 -21.74
CA SER A 81 -8.03 21.56 -22.28
C SER A 81 -8.90 20.44 -21.77
N LEU A 82 -8.88 19.31 -22.48
CA LEU A 82 -9.24 18.04 -21.86
C LEU A 82 -8.11 17.63 -20.92
N THR A 83 -8.48 17.24 -19.70
CA THR A 83 -7.55 16.82 -18.66
C THR A 83 -8.07 15.55 -18.00
N GLU A 84 -7.15 14.82 -17.40
CA GLU A 84 -7.47 13.62 -16.65
C GLU A 84 -6.63 13.54 -15.37
N GLY A 85 -7.17 12.85 -14.38
CA GLY A 85 -6.48 12.61 -13.13
C GLY A 85 -7.44 12.41 -11.95
N THR A 86 -6.92 11.80 -10.89
CA THR A 86 -7.59 11.75 -9.59
C THR A 86 -7.76 13.16 -9.00
N SER A 87 -6.91 14.13 -9.40
CA SER A 87 -7.08 15.56 -9.10
C SER A 87 -8.42 16.13 -9.59
N GLN A 88 -8.86 15.73 -10.79
CA GLN A 88 -10.15 16.14 -11.34
C GLN A 88 -11.30 15.44 -10.62
N ALA A 89 -11.15 14.15 -10.30
CA ALA A 89 -12.12 13.42 -9.48
C ALA A 89 -12.28 14.03 -8.07
N CYS A 90 -11.19 14.52 -7.48
CA CYS A 90 -11.18 15.24 -6.20
C CYS A 90 -11.98 16.56 -6.27
N ALA A 91 -11.78 17.34 -7.33
CA ALA A 91 -12.55 18.57 -7.56
C ALA A 91 -14.06 18.27 -7.74
N PHE A 92 -14.41 17.24 -8.53
CA PHE A 92 -15.80 16.80 -8.71
C PHE A 92 -16.45 16.36 -7.39
N THR A 93 -15.70 15.59 -6.59
CA THR A 93 -16.14 15.16 -5.26
C THR A 93 -16.34 16.36 -4.33
N SER A 94 -15.44 17.34 -4.36
CA SER A 94 -15.53 18.56 -3.55
C SER A 94 -16.79 19.38 -3.89
N GLY A 95 -17.13 19.54 -5.18
CA GLY A 95 -18.38 20.17 -5.60
C GLY A 95 -19.62 19.38 -5.16
N SER A 96 -19.55 18.04 -5.21
CA SER A 96 -20.62 17.17 -4.71
C SER A 96 -20.82 17.32 -3.20
N VAL A 97 -19.74 17.39 -2.43
CA VAL A 97 -19.79 17.65 -0.99
C VAL A 97 -20.41 19.02 -0.70
N ALA A 98 -20.10 20.06 -1.48
CA ALA A 98 -20.73 21.37 -1.32
C ALA A 98 -22.25 21.30 -1.50
N LEU A 99 -22.75 20.55 -2.50
CA LEU A 99 -24.18 20.31 -2.67
C LEU A 99 -24.80 19.56 -1.48
N TYR A 100 -24.10 18.53 -0.97
CA TYR A 100 -24.54 17.80 0.22
C TYR A 100 -24.67 18.73 1.43
N LEU A 101 -23.67 19.56 1.69
CA LEU A 101 -23.64 20.50 2.81
C LEU A 101 -24.70 21.59 2.66
N ASN A 102 -24.95 22.07 1.44
CA ASN A 102 -26.04 23.01 1.18
C ASN A 102 -27.41 22.40 1.50
N ALA A 103 -27.63 21.15 1.14
CA ALA A 103 -28.91 20.46 1.40
C ALA A 103 -29.11 20.05 2.86
N LYS A 104 -28.05 19.67 3.58
CA LYS A 104 -28.12 19.16 4.97
C LYS A 104 -27.84 20.21 6.05
N GLY A 105 -27.25 21.34 5.68
CA GLY A 105 -26.80 22.40 6.57
C GLY A 105 -25.40 22.15 7.14
N VAL A 106 -24.55 23.19 7.08
CA VAL A 106 -23.11 23.10 7.43
C VAL A 106 -22.82 22.81 8.90
N ASN A 107 -23.72 23.17 9.82
CA ASN A 107 -23.49 23.03 11.27
C ASN A 107 -23.87 21.64 11.83
N ASN A 108 -24.58 20.81 11.06
CA ASN A 108 -25.16 19.55 11.54
C ASN A 108 -24.46 18.30 10.98
N VAL A 109 -23.47 18.51 10.10
CA VAL A 109 -22.82 17.45 9.33
C VAL A 109 -21.31 17.47 9.61
N THR A 110 -20.78 16.34 10.06
CA THR A 110 -19.34 16.14 10.22
C THR A 110 -18.72 15.58 8.93
N PRO A 111 -17.40 15.71 8.70
CA PRO A 111 -16.72 15.09 7.57
C PRO A 111 -16.97 13.57 7.47
N LYS A 112 -17.07 12.89 8.62
CA LYS A 112 -17.44 11.47 8.69
C LYS A 112 -18.82 11.19 8.10
N LYS A 113 -19.84 11.99 8.46
CA LYS A 113 -21.20 11.83 7.91
C LYS A 113 -21.26 12.09 6.41
N VAL A 114 -20.48 13.05 5.91
CA VAL A 114 -20.36 13.29 4.45
C VAL A 114 -19.80 12.04 3.77
N ARG A 115 -18.66 11.51 4.25
CA ARG A 115 -18.06 10.30 3.69
C ARG A 115 -19.02 9.11 3.75
N GLU A 116 -19.66 8.89 4.89
CA GLU A 116 -20.66 7.82 5.06
C GLU A 116 -21.79 7.96 4.03
N ALA A 117 -22.32 9.16 3.83
CA ALA A 117 -23.38 9.42 2.85
C ALA A 117 -22.94 9.14 1.41
N LEU A 118 -21.72 9.55 1.04
CA LEU A 118 -21.17 9.26 -0.28
C LEU A 118 -20.90 7.76 -0.48
N GLN A 119 -20.43 7.06 0.56
CA GLN A 119 -20.13 5.63 0.50
C GLN A 119 -21.40 4.78 0.37
N PHE A 120 -22.39 4.98 1.24
CA PHE A 120 -23.55 4.08 1.23
C PHE A 120 -24.45 4.27 0.01
N SER A 121 -24.42 5.44 -0.63
CA SER A 121 -25.21 5.74 -1.83
C SER A 121 -24.44 5.52 -3.12
N ALA A 122 -23.16 5.15 -3.05
CA ALA A 122 -22.33 4.92 -4.23
C ALA A 122 -22.84 3.71 -5.04
N ILE A 123 -22.49 3.68 -6.33
CA ILE A 123 -22.80 2.58 -7.24
C ILE A 123 -21.50 2.01 -7.79
N GLN A 124 -21.35 0.70 -7.68
CA GLN A 124 -20.20 -0.05 -8.18
C GLN A 124 -20.07 0.04 -9.71
N VAL A 125 -18.83 0.01 -10.20
CA VAL A 125 -18.47 -0.01 -11.62
C VAL A 125 -17.90 -1.37 -12.04
N PRO A 126 -18.04 -1.76 -13.32
CA PRO A 126 -17.39 -2.96 -13.85
C PRO A 126 -15.89 -2.73 -14.10
N VAL A 127 -15.14 -3.83 -14.22
CA VAL A 127 -13.71 -3.82 -14.59
C VAL A 127 -13.50 -3.33 -16.03
N THR A 128 -14.41 -3.69 -16.94
CA THR A 128 -14.33 -3.31 -18.36
C THR A 128 -15.68 -2.80 -18.86
N VAL A 129 -15.66 -1.98 -19.93
CA VAL A 129 -16.87 -1.34 -20.49
C VAL A 129 -17.92 -2.37 -20.96
N SER A 130 -17.47 -3.52 -21.49
CA SER A 130 -18.34 -4.58 -22.01
C SER A 130 -18.56 -5.74 -21.03
N GLY A 131 -17.88 -5.75 -19.88
CA GLY A 131 -17.95 -6.81 -18.89
C GLY A 131 -19.04 -6.59 -17.83
N SER A 132 -19.40 -7.67 -17.14
CA SER A 132 -20.30 -7.63 -15.97
C SER A 132 -19.56 -7.78 -14.63
N ASP A 133 -18.29 -8.16 -14.66
CA ASP A 133 -17.50 -8.37 -13.46
C ASP A 133 -17.24 -7.03 -12.77
N LEU A 134 -17.52 -6.98 -11.47
CA LEU A 134 -17.40 -5.77 -10.68
C LEU A 134 -15.95 -5.54 -10.28
N GLU A 135 -15.51 -4.28 -10.39
CA GLU A 135 -14.18 -3.90 -9.93
C GLU A 135 -14.04 -4.10 -8.41
N SER A 136 -12.84 -4.45 -7.95
CA SER A 136 -12.59 -4.65 -6.52
C SER A 136 -12.81 -3.35 -5.74
N VAL A 137 -13.33 -3.45 -4.52
CA VAL A 137 -13.41 -2.32 -3.57
C VAL A 137 -12.04 -1.67 -3.36
N ALA A 138 -10.95 -2.42 -3.51
CA ALA A 138 -9.59 -1.89 -3.47
C ALA A 138 -9.31 -0.82 -4.54
N ALA A 139 -9.94 -0.91 -5.72
CA ALA A 139 -9.72 0.03 -6.82
C ALA A 139 -10.82 1.11 -6.93
N GLN A 140 -12.06 0.80 -6.55
CA GLN A 140 -13.19 1.73 -6.67
C GLN A 140 -13.76 2.26 -5.34
N GLY A 141 -13.26 1.79 -4.20
CA GLY A 141 -13.83 2.07 -2.88
C GLY A 141 -15.27 1.59 -2.79
N ALA A 142 -16.13 2.42 -2.20
CA ALA A 142 -17.57 2.13 -2.16
C ALA A 142 -18.26 2.19 -3.54
N GLY A 143 -17.58 2.72 -4.57
CA GLY A 143 -18.10 2.92 -5.92
C GLY A 143 -18.26 4.39 -6.30
N LYS A 144 -18.87 4.63 -7.47
CA LYS A 144 -19.11 5.95 -8.05
C LYS A 144 -20.14 6.74 -7.25
N ILE A 145 -19.77 7.95 -6.82
CA ILE A 145 -20.64 8.82 -6.02
C ILE A 145 -21.99 9.12 -6.72
N GLN A 146 -23.07 9.04 -5.94
CA GLN A 146 -24.42 9.47 -6.35
C GLN A 146 -24.91 10.56 -5.41
N ILE A 147 -24.60 11.82 -5.73
CA ILE A 147 -24.86 12.94 -4.82
C ILE A 147 -26.36 13.16 -4.56
N PHE A 148 -27.21 12.94 -5.58
CA PHE A 148 -28.66 13.03 -5.42
C PHE A 148 -29.17 12.00 -4.41
N ASP A 149 -28.68 10.76 -4.49
CA ASP A 149 -29.09 9.69 -3.59
C ASP A 149 -28.53 9.88 -2.18
N ALA A 150 -27.29 10.37 -2.05
CA ALA A 150 -26.71 10.73 -0.76
C ALA A 150 -27.57 11.78 -0.03
N ILE A 151 -28.06 12.79 -0.75
CA ILE A 151 -28.92 13.85 -0.19
C ILE A 151 -30.31 13.30 0.18
N ASN A 152 -30.90 12.48 -0.69
CA ASN A 152 -32.31 12.09 -0.59
C ASN A 152 -32.54 10.69 0.01
N SER A 153 -31.51 10.04 0.55
CA SER A 153 -31.67 8.69 1.11
C SER A 153 -32.66 8.64 2.27
N GLY A 154 -33.67 7.76 2.14
CA GLY A 154 -34.57 7.38 3.22
C GLY A 154 -33.98 6.33 4.18
N THR A 155 -32.74 5.89 3.93
CA THR A 155 -32.06 4.86 4.70
C THR A 155 -30.65 5.31 5.07
N ILE A 156 -30.27 5.13 6.33
CA ILE A 156 -28.91 5.36 6.82
C ILE A 156 -28.36 4.01 7.29
N VAL A 157 -27.10 3.72 6.92
CA VAL A 157 -26.38 2.53 7.40
C VAL A 157 -25.06 2.93 8.05
N SER A 158 -24.68 2.23 9.12
CA SER A 158 -23.40 2.44 9.80
C SER A 158 -22.88 1.12 10.41
N PRO A 159 -21.58 0.81 10.37
CA PRO A 159 -20.55 1.51 9.60
C PRO A 159 -20.78 1.40 8.08
N THR A 160 -20.13 2.25 7.30
CA THR A 160 -20.21 2.29 5.82
C THR A 160 -19.01 1.63 5.14
N GLU A 161 -18.19 0.90 5.90
CA GLU A 161 -17.08 0.08 5.42
C GLU A 161 -16.84 -1.05 6.42
N LEU A 162 -16.60 -2.26 5.92
CA LEU A 162 -16.36 -3.47 6.73
C LEU A 162 -14.99 -4.06 6.37
N LEU A 163 -14.00 -3.80 7.22
CA LEU A 163 -12.63 -4.28 7.02
C LEU A 163 -12.46 -5.64 7.70
N LEU A 164 -12.20 -6.66 6.89
CA LEU A 164 -12.09 -8.06 7.31
C LEU A 164 -10.64 -8.44 7.66
N ASN A 165 -9.70 -7.53 7.45
CA ASN A 165 -8.27 -7.69 7.72
C ASN A 165 -7.64 -8.83 6.90
N ASP A 166 -6.46 -9.27 7.30
CA ASP A 166 -5.68 -10.34 6.69
C ASP A 166 -6.01 -11.72 7.30
N THR A 167 -5.34 -12.77 6.84
CA THR A 167 -5.54 -14.13 7.36
C THR A 167 -4.97 -14.36 8.76
N ALA A 168 -4.03 -13.53 9.23
CA ALA A 168 -3.48 -13.64 10.58
C ALA A 168 -4.43 -13.05 11.64
N TYR A 169 -5.15 -11.98 11.28
CA TYR A 169 -6.01 -11.19 12.16
C TYR A 169 -7.46 -11.08 11.68
N PHE A 170 -7.92 -12.10 10.95
CA PHE A 170 -9.21 -12.12 10.26
C PHE A 170 -10.38 -11.69 11.16
N GLN A 171 -11.09 -10.65 10.72
CA GLN A 171 -12.26 -10.06 11.38
C GLN A 171 -13.56 -10.52 10.71
N GLY A 172 -13.83 -11.82 10.80
CA GLY A 172 -14.96 -12.44 10.12
C GLY A 172 -16.35 -12.13 10.69
N ILE A 173 -16.45 -11.61 11.92
CA ILE A 173 -17.73 -11.20 12.51
C ILE A 173 -17.80 -9.68 12.49
N GLN A 174 -18.81 -9.17 11.79
CA GLN A 174 -19.07 -7.75 11.61
C GLN A 174 -20.54 -7.47 11.91
N TYR A 175 -20.90 -6.19 12.02
CA TYR A 175 -22.29 -5.79 12.17
C TYR A 175 -22.54 -4.46 11.46
N ILE A 176 -23.77 -4.29 11.00
CA ILE A 176 -24.28 -3.02 10.45
C ILE A 176 -25.59 -2.66 11.14
N THR A 177 -25.83 -1.37 11.32
CA THR A 177 -27.09 -0.83 11.81
C THR A 177 -27.80 -0.13 10.66
N VAL A 178 -28.96 -0.64 10.27
CA VAL A 178 -29.82 -0.03 9.24
C VAL A 178 -30.88 0.79 9.94
N THR A 179 -31.00 2.07 9.57
CA THR A 179 -31.97 3.02 10.14
C THR A 179 -32.86 3.57 9.05
N ASN A 180 -34.18 3.53 9.28
CA ASN A 180 -35.15 4.18 8.41
C ASN A 180 -35.24 5.67 8.78
N SER A 181 -34.70 6.54 7.93
CA SER A 181 -34.77 8.00 8.08
C SER A 181 -35.91 8.63 7.27
N ALA A 182 -36.71 7.84 6.56
CA ALA A 182 -37.89 8.30 5.85
C ALA A 182 -39.08 8.53 6.79
N GLN A 183 -40.10 9.22 6.28
CA GLN A 183 -41.36 9.48 6.98
C GLN A 183 -42.38 8.34 6.83
N SER A 184 -42.03 7.27 6.11
CA SER A 184 -42.87 6.09 5.88
C SER A 184 -42.16 4.81 6.31
N GLN A 185 -42.93 3.74 6.52
CA GLN A 185 -42.39 2.42 6.81
C GLN A 185 -41.66 1.84 5.59
N ILE A 186 -40.49 1.23 5.81
CA ILE A 186 -39.68 0.61 4.75
C ILE A 186 -39.42 -0.86 5.08
N SER A 187 -39.69 -1.73 4.11
CA SER A 187 -39.27 -3.14 4.13
C SER A 187 -37.93 -3.29 3.43
N TYR A 188 -36.97 -3.89 4.12
CA TYR A 188 -35.61 -4.09 3.67
C TYR A 188 -35.34 -5.55 3.30
N LYS A 189 -34.49 -5.74 2.29
CA LYS A 189 -33.87 -7.01 1.91
C LYS A 189 -32.37 -6.81 1.79
N LEU A 190 -31.61 -7.68 2.44
CA LEU A 190 -30.15 -7.67 2.44
C LEU A 190 -29.59 -8.84 1.64
N SER A 191 -28.54 -8.58 0.86
CA SER A 191 -27.83 -9.61 0.08
C SER A 191 -26.34 -9.29 -0.03
N ASN A 192 -25.54 -10.34 -0.25
CA ASN A 192 -24.14 -10.21 -0.61
C ASN A 192 -24.02 -10.00 -2.13
N LEU A 193 -23.36 -8.92 -2.54
CA LEU A 193 -22.92 -8.68 -3.92
C LEU A 193 -21.39 -8.77 -3.92
N ALA A 194 -20.84 -9.88 -4.39
CA ALA A 194 -19.40 -10.07 -4.46
C ALA A 194 -18.77 -9.34 -5.65
N ALA A 195 -17.57 -8.79 -5.46
CA ALA A 195 -16.64 -8.46 -6.55
C ALA A 195 -15.71 -9.65 -6.80
N GLY A 196 -14.97 -9.62 -7.92
CA GLY A 196 -13.86 -10.55 -8.11
C GLY A 196 -12.74 -10.28 -7.09
N THR A 197 -11.97 -11.32 -6.78
CA THR A 197 -10.77 -11.18 -5.94
C THR A 197 -9.64 -10.67 -6.82
N ALA A 198 -9.14 -9.47 -6.52
CA ALA A 198 -8.00 -8.86 -7.20
C ALA A 198 -6.70 -9.54 -6.77
N LEU A 199 -5.83 -9.86 -7.71
CA LEU A 199 -4.49 -10.41 -7.46
C LEU A 199 -3.49 -9.25 -7.52
N ALA A 200 -3.13 -8.67 -6.38
CA ALA A 200 -2.32 -7.45 -6.37
C ALA A 200 -0.85 -7.70 -6.77
N LEU A 201 -0.32 -8.90 -6.55
CA LEU A 201 1.06 -9.26 -6.88
C LEU A 201 1.14 -10.40 -7.91
N GLN A 202 2.20 -10.38 -8.72
CA GLN A 202 2.65 -11.47 -9.57
C GLN A 202 4.18 -11.58 -9.48
N SER A 203 4.70 -12.74 -9.10
CA SER A 203 6.15 -12.99 -9.00
C SER A 203 6.89 -11.96 -8.12
N ASN A 204 6.32 -11.60 -6.97
CA ASN A 204 6.83 -10.58 -6.03
C ASN A 204 6.86 -9.14 -6.59
N GLN A 205 6.20 -8.86 -7.71
CA GLN A 205 6.00 -7.51 -8.25
C GLN A 205 4.51 -7.18 -8.28
N SER A 206 4.13 -5.91 -8.33
CA SER A 206 2.71 -5.57 -8.43
C SER A 206 2.16 -5.77 -9.83
N ASN A 207 0.89 -6.15 -9.92
CA ASN A 207 0.19 -6.22 -11.19
C ASN A 207 -0.22 -4.82 -11.67
N ALA A 208 -0.15 -4.61 -12.98
CA ALA A 208 -0.65 -3.40 -13.61
C ALA A 208 -2.18 -3.35 -13.64
N GLU A 209 -2.74 -2.15 -13.72
CA GLU A 209 -4.18 -1.97 -13.95
C GLU A 209 -4.59 -2.30 -15.40
N PRO A 210 -5.81 -2.83 -15.63
CA PRO A 210 -6.75 -3.33 -14.64
C PRO A 210 -6.19 -4.57 -13.93
N VAL A 211 -6.25 -4.58 -12.60
CA VAL A 211 -5.66 -5.67 -11.80
C VAL A 211 -6.36 -6.98 -12.13
N PRO A 212 -5.63 -8.06 -12.44
CA PRO A 212 -6.23 -9.36 -12.72
C PRO A 212 -7.14 -9.81 -11.57
N GLN A 213 -8.34 -10.29 -11.92
CA GLN A 213 -9.30 -10.80 -10.94
C GLN A 213 -9.63 -12.28 -11.17
N VAL A 214 -9.91 -12.98 -10.08
CA VAL A 214 -10.45 -14.36 -10.09
C VAL A 214 -11.83 -14.40 -9.44
N PRO A 215 -12.73 -15.33 -9.83
CA PRO A 215 -14.12 -15.35 -9.38
C PRO A 215 -14.30 -15.78 -7.92
N ASN A 216 -13.24 -16.23 -7.24
CA ASN A 216 -13.28 -16.55 -5.83
C ASN A 216 -13.75 -15.32 -5.05
N ALA A 217 -14.67 -15.51 -4.10
CA ALA A 217 -15.23 -14.42 -3.31
C ALA A 217 -15.53 -14.87 -1.89
N ALA A 218 -15.69 -13.91 -0.98
CA ALA A 218 -16.17 -14.20 0.36
C ALA A 218 -17.65 -14.61 0.37
N SER A 219 -17.99 -15.53 1.26
CA SER A 219 -19.40 -15.83 1.57
C SER A 219 -19.80 -15.14 2.86
N VAL A 220 -21.08 -14.77 2.96
CA VAL A 220 -21.62 -14.01 4.10
C VAL A 220 -22.89 -14.66 4.58
N TRP A 221 -22.92 -15.03 5.86
CA TRP A 221 -24.16 -15.34 6.56
C TRP A 221 -24.71 -14.06 7.19
N ILE A 222 -25.99 -13.77 6.93
CA ILE A 222 -26.69 -12.57 7.38
C ILE A 222 -27.75 -13.00 8.39
N SER A 223 -27.63 -12.54 9.63
CA SER A 223 -28.56 -12.91 10.72
C SER A 223 -30.02 -12.58 10.42
N GLN A 224 -30.28 -11.46 9.74
CA GLN A 224 -31.61 -11.04 9.29
C GLN A 224 -31.52 -10.48 7.87
N SER A 225 -31.84 -11.30 6.87
CA SER A 225 -31.82 -10.91 5.45
C SER A 225 -33.06 -10.14 5.01
N SER A 226 -34.11 -10.07 5.84
CA SER A 226 -35.26 -9.20 5.61
C SER A 226 -35.90 -8.77 6.93
N PHE A 227 -36.33 -7.51 6.99
CA PHE A 227 -37.03 -6.91 8.12
C PHE A 227 -37.72 -5.62 7.68
N THR A 228 -38.62 -5.10 8.52
CA THR A 228 -39.36 -3.86 8.23
C THR A 228 -39.19 -2.87 9.37
N LEU A 229 -38.91 -1.61 9.04
CA LEU A 229 -38.70 -0.54 10.01
C LEU A 229 -39.71 0.58 9.81
N ARG A 230 -40.33 1.02 10.91
CA ARG A 230 -41.11 2.27 10.95
C ARG A 230 -40.16 3.48 10.90
N PRO A 231 -40.67 4.69 10.62
CA PRO A 231 -39.86 5.91 10.68
C PRO A 231 -39.06 6.03 11.97
N GLY A 232 -37.76 6.32 11.85
CA GLY A 232 -36.83 6.48 12.97
C GLY A 232 -36.38 5.18 13.65
N GLN A 233 -36.89 4.01 13.24
CA GLN A 233 -36.43 2.73 13.80
C GLN A 233 -35.10 2.30 13.19
N SER A 234 -34.31 1.58 13.98
CA SER A 234 -33.06 0.95 13.58
C SER A 234 -33.10 -0.55 13.84
N ASN A 235 -32.36 -1.31 13.04
CA ASN A 235 -32.12 -2.72 13.26
C ASN A 235 -30.63 -3.04 13.12
N LEU A 236 -30.10 -3.84 14.04
CA LEU A 236 -28.71 -4.30 14.04
C LEU A 236 -28.65 -5.67 13.37
N VAL A 237 -27.86 -5.78 12.31
CA VAL A 237 -27.67 -7.01 11.53
C VAL A 237 -26.25 -7.49 11.74
N ILE A 238 -26.11 -8.69 12.31
CA ILE A 238 -24.85 -9.40 12.44
C ILE A 238 -24.53 -10.09 11.10
N LEU A 239 -23.28 -9.96 10.67
CA LEU A 239 -22.71 -10.52 9.45
C LEU A 239 -21.56 -11.45 9.83
N LYS A 240 -21.56 -12.67 9.31
CA LYS A 240 -20.46 -13.63 9.46
C LYS A 240 -19.87 -13.95 8.10
N PHE A 241 -18.67 -13.45 7.86
CA PHE A 241 -17.87 -13.65 6.67
C PHE A 241 -17.04 -14.93 6.76
N THR A 242 -16.91 -15.59 5.62
CA THR A 242 -15.91 -16.65 5.39
C THR A 242 -15.06 -16.22 4.20
N ALA A 243 -13.75 -16.11 4.42
CA ALA A 243 -12.80 -15.76 3.36
C ALA A 243 -12.79 -16.81 2.24
N PRO A 244 -12.51 -16.41 0.99
CA PRO A 244 -12.37 -17.35 -0.12
C PRO A 244 -11.23 -18.34 0.10
N SER A 245 -11.41 -19.57 -0.38
CA SER A 245 -10.39 -20.62 -0.37
C SER A 245 -9.78 -20.84 -1.76
N GLY A 246 -8.65 -21.55 -1.83
CA GLY A 246 -8.01 -21.94 -3.09
C GLY A 246 -7.26 -20.82 -3.80
N LEU A 247 -6.85 -19.79 -3.04
CA LEU A 247 -6.05 -18.67 -3.53
C LEU A 247 -4.59 -18.86 -3.16
N ASP A 248 -3.69 -18.41 -4.04
CA ASP A 248 -2.26 -18.36 -3.77
C ASP A 248 -1.94 -17.12 -2.92
N PRO A 249 -1.47 -17.27 -1.66
CA PRO A 249 -1.20 -16.12 -0.81
C PRO A 249 -0.05 -15.23 -1.33
N THR A 250 0.80 -15.74 -2.23
CA THR A 250 1.94 -14.97 -2.79
C THR A 250 1.50 -13.93 -3.82
N THR A 251 0.27 -14.02 -4.34
CA THR A 251 -0.30 -13.04 -5.28
C THR A 251 -1.06 -11.90 -4.58
N LEU A 252 -0.98 -11.83 -3.25
CA LEU A 252 -1.70 -10.87 -2.40
C LEU A 252 -3.18 -10.73 -2.81
N PRO A 253 -4.01 -11.79 -2.67
CA PRO A 253 -5.39 -11.75 -3.12
C PRO A 253 -6.23 -10.85 -2.23
N VAL A 254 -6.82 -9.80 -2.81
CA VAL A 254 -7.73 -8.87 -2.15
C VAL A 254 -9.16 -9.18 -2.56
N TYR A 255 -9.92 -9.78 -1.67
CA TYR A 255 -11.31 -10.13 -1.91
C TYR A 255 -12.23 -9.04 -1.35
N SER A 256 -13.32 -8.78 -2.06
CA SER A 256 -14.22 -7.68 -1.69
C SER A 256 -15.64 -7.85 -2.23
N GLY A 257 -16.52 -6.95 -1.82
CA GLY A 257 -17.89 -6.87 -2.29
C GLY A 257 -18.70 -5.89 -1.46
N TRP A 258 -20.02 -6.00 -1.53
CA TRP A 258 -20.95 -5.14 -0.82
C TRP A 258 -22.05 -5.94 -0.15
N ILE A 259 -22.46 -5.49 1.04
CA ILE A 259 -23.78 -5.84 1.58
C ILE A 259 -24.77 -4.85 1.00
N GLN A 260 -25.57 -5.30 0.03
CA GLN A 260 -26.65 -4.51 -0.54
C GLN A 260 -27.86 -4.51 0.38
N ILE A 261 -28.46 -3.34 0.56
CA ILE A 261 -29.66 -3.11 1.37
C ILE A 261 -30.69 -2.46 0.46
N VAL A 262 -31.63 -3.28 -0.01
CA VAL A 262 -32.68 -2.84 -0.93
C VAL A 262 -33.97 -2.59 -0.16
N GLY A 263 -34.54 -1.40 -0.33
CA GLY A 263 -35.80 -0.98 0.30
C GLY A 263 -35.97 0.53 0.19
N GLY A 264 -37.22 1.00 0.17
CA GLY A 264 -37.53 2.43 0.03
C GLY A 264 -37.31 2.92 -1.42
N SER A 265 -37.03 4.21 -1.58
CA SER A 265 -36.80 4.82 -2.90
C SER A 265 -35.44 4.51 -3.48
N ASN A 266 -34.40 4.49 -2.64
CA ASN A 266 -33.00 4.35 -3.05
C ASN A 266 -32.36 3.20 -2.25
N ALA A 267 -31.74 2.25 -2.96
CA ALA A 267 -30.93 1.22 -2.34
C ALA A 267 -29.64 1.83 -1.75
N VAL A 268 -29.14 1.24 -0.67
CA VAL A 268 -27.86 1.61 -0.07
C VAL A 268 -26.98 0.38 0.06
N GLN A 269 -25.67 0.58 0.21
CA GLN A 269 -24.72 -0.52 0.30
C GLN A 269 -23.61 -0.28 1.32
N VAL A 270 -22.97 -1.36 1.77
CA VAL A 270 -21.80 -1.30 2.63
C VAL A 270 -20.68 -2.14 2.03
N PRO A 271 -19.60 -1.54 1.49
CA PRO A 271 -18.45 -2.30 1.02
C PRO A 271 -17.79 -3.09 2.15
N TYR A 272 -17.28 -4.27 1.80
CA TYR A 272 -16.38 -5.05 2.63
C TYR A 272 -15.12 -5.43 1.84
N MET A 273 -14.01 -5.59 2.55
CA MET A 273 -12.73 -5.94 1.95
C MET A 273 -11.87 -6.73 2.94
N GLY A 274 -11.16 -7.73 2.45
CA GLY A 274 -10.14 -8.46 3.21
C GLY A 274 -9.04 -8.99 2.31
N VAL A 275 -7.99 -9.49 2.93
CA VAL A 275 -6.80 -10.00 2.23
C VAL A 275 -6.59 -11.46 2.57
N ALA A 276 -6.47 -12.32 1.55
CA ALA A 276 -6.27 -13.76 1.69
C ALA A 276 -4.78 -14.16 1.84
N THR A 277 -4.00 -13.27 2.46
CA THR A 277 -2.56 -13.42 2.75
C THR A 277 -2.32 -13.03 4.20
N LYS A 278 -1.17 -13.39 4.78
CA LYS A 278 -0.70 -12.78 6.04
C LYS A 278 0.16 -11.59 5.67
N MET A 279 -0.20 -10.38 6.06
CA MET A 279 0.56 -9.18 5.67
C MET A 279 2.01 -9.25 6.18
N ARG A 280 2.22 -9.82 7.36
CA ARG A 280 3.56 -10.07 7.94
C ARG A 280 4.44 -11.03 7.14
N SER A 281 3.87 -11.81 6.20
CA SER A 281 4.65 -12.70 5.35
C SER A 281 4.95 -12.12 3.96
N LEU A 282 4.51 -10.88 3.69
CA LEU A 282 4.80 -10.25 2.40
C LEU A 282 6.28 -9.87 2.31
N PRO A 283 6.91 -10.12 1.14
CA PRO A 283 8.26 -9.63 0.91
C PRO A 283 8.27 -8.11 0.96
N VAL A 284 9.29 -7.52 1.57
CA VAL A 284 9.45 -6.07 1.68
C VAL A 284 10.48 -5.58 0.68
N ILE A 285 11.65 -6.21 0.68
CA ILE A 285 12.79 -5.93 -0.18
C ILE A 285 12.68 -6.78 -1.45
N ASP A 286 13.00 -6.20 -2.60
CA ASP A 286 13.13 -6.92 -3.87
C ASP A 286 14.57 -7.43 -4.05
N PRO A 287 14.83 -8.74 -3.89
CA PRO A 287 16.18 -9.29 -4.00
C PRO A 287 16.67 -9.41 -5.46
N THR A 288 15.87 -9.05 -6.47
CA THR A 288 16.04 -9.56 -7.83
C THR A 288 16.44 -8.49 -8.85
N ALA A 289 17.18 -8.92 -9.87
CA ALA A 289 17.43 -8.13 -11.08
C ALA A 289 16.21 -7.91 -11.99
N ALA A 290 15.02 -8.41 -11.63
CA ALA A 290 13.85 -8.39 -12.51
C ALA A 290 13.45 -6.98 -12.95
N TYR A 291 13.57 -6.00 -12.05
CA TYR A 291 13.21 -4.61 -12.32
C TYR A 291 14.41 -3.76 -12.75
N LEU A 292 15.50 -3.78 -11.97
CA LEU A 292 16.65 -2.88 -12.17
C LEU A 292 17.71 -3.43 -13.13
N GLY A 293 17.58 -4.68 -13.60
CA GLY A 293 18.64 -5.37 -14.35
C GLY A 293 19.86 -5.77 -13.50
N ILE A 294 19.84 -5.43 -12.20
CA ILE A 294 20.85 -5.77 -11.19
C ILE A 294 20.13 -6.22 -9.92
N ASP A 295 20.72 -7.17 -9.19
CA ASP A 295 20.18 -7.59 -7.90
C ASP A 295 20.22 -6.41 -6.92
N SER A 296 19.14 -6.27 -6.15
CA SER A 296 18.98 -5.26 -5.11
C SER A 296 18.72 -5.97 -3.77
N PRO A 297 19.00 -5.39 -2.60
CA PRO A 297 19.84 -4.24 -2.42
C PRO A 297 21.28 -4.51 -2.86
N THR A 298 22.00 -3.46 -3.22
CA THR A 298 23.40 -3.49 -3.60
C THR A 298 24.10 -2.23 -3.13
N ILE A 299 25.43 -2.24 -3.16
CA ILE A 299 26.25 -1.05 -2.89
C ILE A 299 26.93 -0.64 -4.18
N LEU A 300 26.77 0.63 -4.54
CA LEU A 300 27.38 1.26 -5.71
C LEU A 300 28.64 2.01 -5.30
N ASP A 301 29.65 1.94 -6.15
CA ASP A 301 30.86 2.75 -6.03
C ASP A 301 30.66 4.19 -6.51
N SER A 302 31.72 5.00 -6.44
CA SER A 302 31.70 6.42 -6.81
C SER A 302 31.49 6.67 -8.30
N THR A 303 31.57 5.63 -9.14
CA THR A 303 31.25 5.68 -10.56
C THR A 303 29.84 5.18 -10.87
N GLY A 304 29.08 4.74 -9.87
CA GLY A 304 27.74 4.19 -10.00
C GLY A 304 27.70 2.72 -10.40
N ASN A 305 28.83 2.01 -10.38
CA ASN A 305 28.88 0.57 -10.66
C ASN A 305 28.64 -0.24 -9.38
N VAL A 306 28.07 -1.43 -9.52
CA VAL A 306 27.94 -2.38 -8.40
C VAL A 306 29.34 -2.73 -7.87
N GLN A 307 29.55 -2.51 -6.57
CA GLN A 307 30.81 -2.83 -5.91
C GLN A 307 31.09 -4.33 -6.02
N SER A 308 32.28 -4.67 -6.53
CA SER A 308 32.76 -6.04 -6.59
C SER A 308 33.93 -6.21 -5.62
N GLY A 309 33.72 -7.00 -4.57
CA GLY A 309 34.71 -7.22 -3.52
C GLY A 309 34.95 -5.98 -2.65
N THR A 310 36.09 -5.93 -1.99
CA THR A 310 36.37 -4.90 -0.97
C THR A 310 36.91 -3.60 -1.57
N THR A 311 36.23 -2.48 -1.27
CA THR A 311 36.59 -1.14 -1.76
C THR A 311 36.98 -0.20 -0.61
N SER A 312 37.86 0.78 -0.89
CA SER A 312 38.23 1.84 0.05
C SER A 312 37.64 3.17 -0.42
N TYR A 313 36.91 3.85 0.45
CA TYR A 313 36.28 5.13 0.16
C TYR A 313 36.92 6.25 0.97
N ASN A 314 37.30 7.34 0.29
CA ASN A 314 37.98 8.47 0.92
C ASN A 314 37.08 9.66 1.27
N PHE A 315 35.80 9.63 0.86
CA PHE A 315 34.81 10.68 1.15
C PHE A 315 35.18 12.06 0.61
N ARG A 316 36.04 12.13 -0.41
CA ARG A 316 36.42 13.36 -1.13
C ARG A 316 36.00 13.24 -2.60
N ASN A 317 35.64 14.36 -3.21
CA ASN A 317 35.31 14.44 -4.64
C ASN A 317 34.27 13.41 -5.13
N GLY A 318 33.29 13.06 -4.28
CA GLY A 318 32.26 12.08 -4.62
C GLY A 318 32.62 10.61 -4.33
N ASP A 319 33.77 10.34 -3.70
CA ASP A 319 34.22 8.98 -3.41
C ASP A 319 33.58 8.38 -2.14
N PHE A 320 32.35 7.92 -2.26
CA PHE A 320 31.60 7.27 -1.17
C PHE A 320 30.72 6.12 -1.68
N PRO A 321 30.37 5.16 -0.81
CA PRO A 321 29.42 4.11 -1.17
C PRO A 321 27.99 4.64 -1.20
N THR A 322 27.19 4.12 -2.13
CA THR A 322 25.74 4.37 -2.19
C THR A 322 24.98 3.05 -2.10
N VAL A 323 24.13 2.90 -1.09
CA VAL A 323 23.21 1.76 -0.99
C VAL A 323 22.07 2.00 -1.97
N LEU A 324 21.84 1.07 -2.89
CA LEU A 324 20.67 1.03 -3.77
C LEU A 324 19.78 -0.13 -3.32
N TYR A 325 18.48 0.09 -3.22
CA TYR A 325 17.52 -0.93 -2.80
C TYR A 325 16.16 -0.70 -3.45
N ARG A 326 15.36 -1.75 -3.59
CA ARG A 326 13.97 -1.65 -4.03
C ARG A 326 13.05 -2.34 -3.04
N LEU A 327 11.90 -1.72 -2.77
CA LEU A 327 10.86 -2.19 -1.88
C LEU A 327 9.63 -2.60 -2.70
N VAL A 328 9.17 -3.83 -2.56
CA VAL A 328 7.97 -4.37 -3.23
C VAL A 328 6.71 -4.26 -2.38
N SER A 329 6.86 -4.10 -1.06
CA SER A 329 5.79 -3.76 -0.13
C SER A 329 6.23 -2.58 0.76
N GLY A 330 5.27 -1.88 1.38
CA GLY A 330 5.61 -0.86 2.37
C GLY A 330 6.30 -1.45 3.60
N THR A 331 7.06 -0.62 4.30
CA THR A 331 7.72 -0.98 5.56
C THR A 331 7.45 0.07 6.63
N PRO A 332 6.99 -0.32 7.83
CA PRO A 332 6.81 0.64 8.91
C PRO A 332 8.13 1.21 9.44
N LEU A 333 9.26 0.50 9.24
CA LEU A 333 10.58 0.93 9.69
C LEU A 333 11.68 0.37 8.80
N LEU A 334 12.45 1.27 8.16
CA LEU A 334 13.66 0.96 7.41
C LEU A 334 14.88 1.48 8.18
N LEU A 335 15.87 0.61 8.39
CA LEU A 335 17.12 0.92 9.07
C LEU A 335 18.30 0.61 8.15
N ILE A 336 19.27 1.50 8.08
CA ILE A 336 20.58 1.25 7.46
C ILE A 336 21.62 1.51 8.53
N ASP A 337 22.27 0.46 8.98
CA ASP A 337 23.28 0.51 10.03
C ASP A 337 24.65 0.16 9.50
N LEU A 338 25.69 0.69 10.14
CA LEU A 338 27.06 0.24 9.91
C LEU A 338 27.40 -0.83 10.94
N ILE A 339 27.90 -1.97 10.48
CA ILE A 339 28.37 -3.07 11.33
C ILE A 339 29.81 -3.46 10.95
N ARG A 340 30.48 -4.23 11.83
CA ARG A 340 31.78 -4.82 11.47
C ARG A 340 31.59 -5.92 10.44
N ALA A 341 32.51 -6.07 9.49
CA ALA A 341 32.41 -7.10 8.46
C ALA A 341 32.36 -8.55 9.00
N ASN A 342 33.02 -8.82 10.14
CA ASN A 342 33.01 -10.14 10.79
C ASN A 342 31.88 -10.33 11.83
N SER A 343 30.90 -9.43 11.86
CA SER A 343 29.80 -9.53 12.84
C SER A 343 29.03 -10.82 12.63
N THR A 344 28.89 -11.63 13.69
CA THR A 344 27.98 -12.77 13.66
C THR A 344 26.55 -12.23 13.70
N LEU A 345 25.85 -12.39 12.59
CA LEU A 345 24.41 -12.12 12.55
C LEU A 345 23.73 -13.29 13.24
N GLY A 346 22.89 -13.02 14.23
CA GLY A 346 22.11 -14.04 14.95
C GLY A 346 21.07 -14.75 14.08
N PHE A 347 20.96 -14.34 12.82
CA PHE A 347 20.10 -14.86 11.78
C PHE A 347 20.89 -14.96 10.48
N THR A 348 20.44 -15.82 9.56
CA THR A 348 20.91 -15.80 8.18
C THR A 348 20.13 -14.71 7.46
N PRO A 349 20.78 -13.66 6.94
CA PRO A 349 20.09 -12.71 6.10
C PRO A 349 19.43 -13.43 4.93
N ASN A 350 18.11 -13.39 4.89
CA ASN A 350 17.35 -14.20 3.95
C ASN A 350 17.11 -13.42 2.65
N TYR A 351 18.17 -13.26 1.84
CA TYR A 351 18.06 -12.73 0.47
C TYR A 351 17.41 -13.70 -0.49
N ASN A 352 17.38 -14.97 -0.10
CA ASN A 352 16.92 -16.05 -0.92
C ASN A 352 15.50 -16.40 -0.52
N SER A 353 14.53 -15.53 -0.85
CA SER A 353 13.17 -15.99 -1.10
C SER A 353 13.16 -16.84 -2.39
N ARG A 354 13.90 -17.96 -2.38
CA ARG A 354 13.67 -19.03 -3.35
C ARG A 354 12.21 -19.45 -3.18
N LYS A 355 11.50 -19.65 -4.29
CA LYS A 355 10.19 -20.35 -4.31
C LYS A 355 10.24 -21.50 -3.31
N ARG A 356 9.61 -21.34 -2.15
CA ARG A 356 9.60 -22.41 -1.16
C ARG A 356 8.61 -23.44 -1.66
N SER A 357 9.12 -24.59 -2.08
CA SER A 357 8.31 -25.77 -2.33
C SER A 357 7.46 -26.02 -1.08
N VAL A 358 6.14 -26.14 -1.29
CA VAL A 358 5.14 -26.40 -0.27
C VAL A 358 5.58 -27.61 0.57
N GLY A 359 5.80 -27.37 1.86
CA GLY A 359 6.06 -28.39 2.86
C GLY A 359 5.13 -28.15 4.02
N ASP A 360 4.12 -29.01 4.11
CA ASP A 360 3.14 -29.09 5.19
C ASP A 360 3.81 -29.08 6.56
N SER A 361 3.36 -28.20 7.44
CA SER A 361 3.73 -28.22 8.86
C SER A 361 2.58 -27.59 9.63
N GLY A 362 1.66 -28.45 10.05
CA GLY A 362 0.55 -28.09 10.91
C GLY A 362 1.05 -27.45 12.20
N ASP A 363 0.52 -26.28 12.52
CA ASP A 363 0.73 -25.66 13.82
C ASP A 363 -0.59 -25.37 14.51
N ARG A 364 -0.61 -25.74 15.78
CA ARG A 364 -1.79 -25.87 16.64
C ARG A 364 -2.20 -24.49 17.13
N THR A 365 -3.45 -24.15 16.89
CA THR A 365 -4.11 -22.92 17.36
C THR A 365 -4.04 -22.77 18.88
N ARG A 366 -3.26 -21.80 19.36
CA ARG A 366 -3.47 -21.22 20.69
C ARG A 366 -4.35 -19.98 20.55
N ARG A 367 -5.54 -20.04 21.17
CA ARG A 367 -6.49 -18.93 21.31
C ARG A 367 -5.81 -17.79 22.09
N ALA A 368 -5.39 -16.74 21.39
CA ALA A 368 -5.07 -15.46 22.00
C ALA A 368 -6.34 -14.60 22.04
N GLY A 369 -6.58 -13.98 23.19
CA GLY A 369 -7.84 -13.31 23.55
C GLY A 369 -8.21 -12.13 22.67
N LEU A 370 -9.53 -11.92 22.58
CA LEU A 370 -10.22 -10.80 21.96
C LEU A 370 -9.69 -9.46 22.48
N ASN A 371 -9.02 -8.69 21.63
CA ASN A 371 -8.88 -7.25 21.80
C ASN A 371 -9.37 -6.57 20.52
N ASN A 372 -10.43 -5.77 20.66
CA ASN A 372 -10.89 -4.84 19.63
C ASN A 372 -9.79 -3.79 19.40
N ARG A 373 -8.99 -3.89 18.34
CA ARG A 373 -8.12 -2.78 17.93
C ARG A 373 -8.82 -1.88 16.92
N ARG A 374 -9.67 -1.01 17.48
CA ARG A 374 -9.84 0.36 17.00
C ARG A 374 -8.56 1.08 17.42
N VAL A 375 -7.76 1.62 16.50
CA VAL A 375 -6.76 2.62 16.89
C VAL A 375 -7.53 3.86 17.32
N GLN A 376 -7.96 3.91 18.59
CA GLN A 376 -8.37 5.16 19.21
C GLN A 376 -7.13 5.89 19.71
N PRO A 377 -6.97 7.17 19.36
CA PRO A 377 -5.95 8.02 19.96
C PRO A 377 -6.44 8.47 21.34
N SER A 378 -6.16 7.71 22.40
CA SER A 378 -6.22 8.24 23.77
C SER A 378 -5.55 7.30 24.78
N GLY A 379 -4.49 7.80 25.42
CA GLY A 379 -3.96 7.25 26.67
C GLY A 379 -2.45 6.95 26.64
N GLN A 380 -1.62 7.99 26.77
CA GLN A 380 -0.18 7.90 27.06
C GLN A 380 0.62 6.90 26.21
N ALA A 381 0.50 6.96 24.88
CA ALA A 381 1.61 6.58 24.03
C ALA A 381 2.60 7.74 24.05
N SER A 382 3.85 7.50 24.44
CA SER A 382 4.94 8.44 24.23
C SER A 382 4.91 8.90 22.77
N ASN A 383 4.72 10.21 22.53
CA ASN A 383 4.72 10.89 21.21
C ASN A 383 6.12 10.86 20.54
N VAL A 384 6.84 9.77 20.75
CA VAL A 384 8.20 9.57 20.29
C VAL A 384 8.07 8.70 19.03
N PRO A 385 8.51 9.17 17.86
CA PRO A 385 8.60 8.35 16.64
C PRO A 385 9.23 6.99 16.96
N PHE A 386 8.79 5.91 16.31
CA PHE A 386 9.29 4.55 16.58
C PHE A 386 10.81 4.49 16.55
N GLY A 387 11.42 5.25 15.64
CA GLY A 387 12.84 5.52 15.56
C GLY A 387 13.50 6.12 16.81
N LEU A 388 12.95 7.23 17.33
CA LEU A 388 13.44 7.80 18.60
C LEU A 388 13.20 6.86 19.79
N LEU A 389 12.14 6.03 19.77
CA LEU A 389 11.91 5.05 20.84
C LEU A 389 12.99 3.95 20.78
N TYR A 390 13.33 3.44 19.60
CA TYR A 390 14.42 2.49 19.41
C TYR A 390 15.78 3.07 19.87
N LEU A 391 16.09 4.31 19.46
CA LEU A 391 17.29 5.02 19.88
C LEU A 391 17.30 5.28 21.40
N LEU A 392 16.18 5.73 21.98
CA LEU A 392 16.01 5.95 23.42
C LEU A 392 16.19 4.65 24.20
N CYS A 393 15.62 3.54 23.73
CA CYS A 393 15.79 2.23 24.35
C CYS A 393 17.24 1.74 24.28
N ARG A 394 17.94 1.97 23.17
CA ARG A 394 19.38 1.67 23.06
C ARG A 394 20.23 2.54 24.00
N LEU A 395 20.02 3.86 24.01
CA LEU A 395 20.79 4.80 24.83
C LEU A 395 20.58 4.59 26.33
N THR A 396 19.40 4.10 26.73
CA THR A 396 19.08 3.87 28.14
C THR A 396 19.26 2.42 28.59
N HIS A 397 19.84 1.56 27.75
CA HIS A 397 19.93 0.11 28.02
C HIS A 397 18.57 -0.50 28.41
N ASN A 398 17.53 -0.13 27.67
CA ASN A 398 16.12 -0.51 27.88
C ASN A 398 15.51 -0.05 29.22
N ASN A 399 16.09 0.94 29.89
CA ASN A 399 15.57 1.46 31.16
C ASN A 399 14.59 2.64 31.00
N ALA A 400 14.44 3.20 29.79
CA ALA A 400 13.49 4.29 29.55
C ALA A 400 12.02 3.80 29.52
N PRO A 401 11.05 4.67 29.89
CA PRO A 401 9.63 4.37 29.73
C PRO A 401 9.28 4.08 28.26
N GLY A 402 8.58 2.98 28.01
CA GLY A 402 8.27 2.49 26.65
C GLY A 402 9.27 1.45 26.11
N CYS A 403 10.39 1.26 26.79
CA CYS A 403 11.35 0.19 26.52
C CYS A 403 11.00 -1.03 27.36
N SER A 404 10.81 -2.18 26.74
CA SER A 404 10.61 -3.44 27.46
C SER A 404 11.90 -3.84 28.19
N SER A 405 11.91 -3.72 29.52
CA SER A 405 13.02 -4.17 30.37
C SER A 405 12.94 -5.67 30.71
N ASN A 406 11.83 -6.34 30.40
CA ASN A 406 11.59 -7.75 30.73
C ASN A 406 10.86 -8.47 29.59
N GLY A 407 11.61 -9.04 28.64
CA GLY A 407 11.08 -9.95 27.63
C GLY A 407 11.97 -10.01 26.39
N THR A 408 12.65 -11.16 26.20
CA THR A 408 13.07 -11.76 24.91
C THR A 408 13.33 -10.82 23.72
N ASN A 409 14.06 -9.74 23.90
CA ASN A 409 14.47 -8.88 22.80
C ASN A 409 15.66 -9.55 22.07
N THR A 410 15.39 -10.17 20.92
CA THR A 410 16.43 -10.85 20.13
C THR A 410 17.40 -9.87 19.45
N PHE A 411 17.05 -8.58 19.31
CA PHE A 411 17.90 -7.54 18.69
C PHE A 411 19.17 -7.17 19.45
N SER A 412 19.34 -7.66 20.67
CA SER A 412 20.54 -7.40 21.48
C SER A 412 21.80 -8.08 20.93
N GLN A 413 21.68 -8.89 19.87
CA GLN A 413 22.76 -9.76 19.39
C GLN A 413 23.64 -9.19 18.27
N ILE A 414 23.20 -8.18 17.50
CA ILE A 414 24.02 -7.60 16.41
C ILE A 414 24.91 -6.46 16.94
N PRO A 415 26.24 -6.54 16.82
CA PRO A 415 27.16 -5.48 17.23
C PRO A 415 27.18 -4.31 16.22
N ILE A 416 26.12 -3.50 16.25
CA ILE A 416 25.97 -2.28 15.43
C ILE A 416 27.00 -1.22 15.88
N LEU A 417 27.76 -0.67 14.92
CA LEU A 417 28.71 0.42 15.16
C LEU A 417 27.98 1.76 15.29
N GLY A 418 26.96 1.96 14.48
CA GLY A 418 26.05 3.11 14.56
C GLY A 418 25.05 3.10 13.39
N ASN A 419 23.98 3.87 13.54
CA ASN A 419 22.96 4.03 12.51
C ASN A 419 23.41 5.05 11.46
N LEU A 420 23.23 4.73 10.18
CA LEU A 420 23.53 5.62 9.05
C LEU A 420 22.25 6.33 8.58
N TYR A 421 21.14 5.59 8.52
CA TYR A 421 19.85 6.08 8.08
C TYR A 421 18.71 5.33 8.77
N GLU A 422 17.61 6.04 8.99
CA GLU A 422 16.39 5.51 9.55
C GLU A 422 15.21 6.27 8.95
N ALA A 423 14.16 5.53 8.60
CA ALA A 423 12.91 6.13 8.18
C ALA A 423 11.71 5.28 8.59
N ASP A 424 10.64 5.96 9.02
CA ASP A 424 9.37 5.36 9.39
C ASP A 424 8.39 5.41 8.20
N TYR A 425 7.55 4.38 8.07
CA TYR A 425 6.45 4.29 7.10
C TYR A 425 6.86 4.60 5.64
N ILE A 426 7.88 3.90 5.16
CA ILE A 426 8.33 4.02 3.78
C ILE A 426 7.39 3.18 2.89
N PRO A 427 6.76 3.76 1.85
CA PRO A 427 5.93 3.03 0.92
C PRO A 427 6.79 2.11 0.02
N ARG A 428 6.15 1.16 -0.65
CA ARG A 428 6.80 0.41 -1.74
C ARG A 428 7.28 1.36 -2.84
N ASN A 429 8.26 0.93 -3.61
CA ASN A 429 8.68 1.64 -4.80
C ASN A 429 7.65 1.51 -5.93
N THR A 430 7.61 2.50 -6.81
CA THR A 430 6.71 2.54 -7.97
C THR A 430 7.14 1.53 -9.03
N ASP A 431 6.17 1.10 -9.83
CA ASP A 431 6.37 0.27 -11.02
C ASP A 431 6.26 1.16 -12.27
N ASN A 432 7.05 2.24 -12.32
CA ASN A 432 6.89 3.23 -13.39
C ASN A 432 7.80 2.95 -14.59
N ALA A 433 7.16 2.84 -15.76
CA ALA A 433 7.82 2.90 -17.07
C ALA A 433 8.00 4.35 -17.58
N ASP A 434 7.49 5.35 -16.86
CA ASP A 434 7.39 6.75 -17.32
C ASP A 434 8.51 7.69 -16.81
N GLY A 435 9.43 7.17 -15.97
CA GLY A 435 10.64 7.87 -15.54
C GLY A 435 10.44 8.98 -14.50
N GLN A 436 9.31 9.01 -13.77
CA GLN A 436 9.04 10.02 -12.74
C GLN A 436 9.77 9.79 -11.38
N GLY A 437 10.69 8.81 -11.31
CA GLY A 437 11.47 8.51 -10.10
C GLY A 437 10.72 7.67 -9.07
N ASN A 438 11.40 7.31 -7.96
CA ASN A 438 10.93 6.40 -6.89
C ASN A 438 10.80 4.92 -7.25
N ASP A 439 11.35 4.48 -8.37
CA ASP A 439 11.42 3.06 -8.76
C ASP A 439 12.36 2.23 -7.87
N TYR A 440 13.24 2.92 -7.14
CA TYR A 440 14.16 2.37 -6.15
C TYR A 440 14.50 3.45 -5.12
N GLY A 441 14.96 3.04 -3.95
CA GLY A 441 15.56 3.90 -2.94
C GLY A 441 17.09 3.92 -3.07
N THR A 442 17.69 5.06 -2.72
CA THR A 442 19.14 5.16 -2.54
C THR A 442 19.49 5.84 -1.23
N TYR A 443 20.60 5.43 -0.65
CA TYR A 443 21.24 6.13 0.47
C TYR A 443 22.74 6.27 0.18
N ALA A 444 23.16 7.48 -0.13
CA ALA A 444 24.56 7.83 -0.36
C ALA A 444 25.21 8.23 0.97
N LEU A 445 26.27 7.53 1.39
CA LEU A 445 27.04 7.90 2.58
C LEU A 445 28.00 9.05 2.24
N GLN A 446 27.47 10.22 1.90
CA GLN A 446 28.25 11.36 1.36
C GLN A 446 29.33 11.86 2.33
N MET A 447 29.08 11.70 3.63
CA MET A 447 30.02 12.01 4.69
C MET A 447 30.15 10.77 5.58
N ALA A 448 31.36 10.52 6.08
CA ALA A 448 31.61 9.46 7.03
C ALA A 448 31.13 9.87 8.45
N THR A 449 29.83 10.06 8.58
CA THR A 449 29.13 10.45 9.82
C THR A 449 27.91 9.57 10.02
N PHE A 450 27.61 9.22 11.27
CA PHE A 450 26.37 8.55 11.65
C PHE A 450 25.18 9.53 11.58
N SER A 451 23.95 9.01 11.62
CA SER A 451 22.71 9.81 11.56
C SER A 451 22.59 10.82 12.71
N ASN A 452 23.26 10.59 13.83
CA ASN A 452 23.35 11.52 14.97
C ASN A 452 24.43 12.63 14.80
N GLY A 453 25.09 12.71 13.63
CA GLY A 453 26.13 13.69 13.32
C GLY A 453 27.52 13.36 13.85
N THR A 454 27.70 12.24 14.57
CA THR A 454 29.03 11.84 15.05
C THR A 454 29.87 11.24 13.92
N ALA A 455 31.17 11.56 13.89
CA ALA A 455 32.07 11.04 12.87
C ALA A 455 32.26 9.53 13.00
N ILE A 456 32.26 8.84 11.86
CA ILE A 456 32.62 7.42 11.76
C ILE A 456 34.15 7.33 11.84
N PRO A 457 34.75 6.63 12.80
CA PRO A 457 36.20 6.61 12.95
C PRO A 457 36.92 5.93 11.78
N ASP A 458 38.09 6.45 11.40
CA ASP A 458 38.95 5.81 10.40
C ASP A 458 39.41 4.41 10.82
N GLY A 459 39.24 3.46 9.89
CA GLY A 459 40.03 2.23 9.72
C GLY A 459 40.37 1.34 10.93
N THR A 460 39.81 1.51 12.12
CA THR A 460 40.17 0.69 13.30
C THR A 460 39.01 0.48 14.27
N TYR A 461 38.18 -0.52 13.97
CA TYR A 461 37.09 -0.94 14.87
C TYR A 461 37.60 -2.03 15.82
N LYS A 462 37.85 -1.68 17.10
CA LYS A 462 38.39 -2.63 18.09
C LYS A 462 37.47 -3.86 18.24
N CYS A 463 38.07 -5.06 18.20
CA CYS A 463 37.42 -6.32 18.60
C CYS A 463 37.20 -6.34 20.12
N ALA A 464 36.03 -6.80 20.56
CA ALA A 464 35.84 -7.17 21.95
C ALA A 464 36.73 -8.38 22.27
N LYS A 465 37.41 -8.31 23.42
CA LYS A 465 38.40 -9.26 23.94
C LYS A 465 37.90 -10.73 23.85
N PRO A 466 38.63 -11.68 23.25
CA PRO A 466 38.31 -13.10 23.42
C PRO A 466 38.61 -13.54 24.87
N PRO A 467 37.90 -14.55 25.41
CA PRO A 467 38.21 -15.13 26.69
C PRO A 467 39.59 -15.82 26.63
N ILE A 468 40.52 -15.25 27.39
CA ILE A 468 41.81 -15.76 27.88
C ILE A 468 42.31 -17.08 27.23
N LEU A 469 43.25 -16.96 26.28
CA LEU A 469 44.23 -18.01 25.97
C LEU A 469 45.64 -17.39 25.86
N PRO A 470 46.70 -18.10 26.30
CA PRO A 470 48.03 -17.51 26.42
C PRO A 470 48.84 -17.62 25.11
N ARG A 471 49.46 -16.48 24.77
CA ARG A 471 50.62 -16.23 23.90
C ARG A 471 50.43 -16.25 22.38
N TYR A 472 50.71 -15.07 21.82
CA TYR A 472 51.13 -14.79 20.44
C TYR A 472 50.18 -15.23 19.32
N GLN A 473 49.01 -14.62 19.27
CA GLN A 473 48.34 -14.32 18.00
C GLN A 473 48.31 -12.81 17.84
N MET A 474 48.90 -12.30 16.75
CA MET A 474 48.76 -10.90 16.37
C MET A 474 47.27 -10.57 16.30
N LEU A 475 46.83 -9.54 17.03
CA LEU A 475 45.51 -8.96 16.87
C LEU A 475 45.37 -8.51 15.40
N THR A 476 44.71 -9.30 14.56
CA THR A 476 44.28 -8.86 13.23
C THR A 476 43.24 -7.77 13.43
N ARG A 477 43.69 -6.51 13.35
CA ARG A 477 42.84 -5.33 13.38
C ARG A 477 42.06 -5.30 12.07
N GLU A 478 40.79 -5.66 12.11
CA GLU A 478 39.95 -5.60 10.92
C GLU A 478 39.54 -4.14 10.65
N ARG A 479 39.83 -3.67 9.43
CA ARG A 479 39.49 -2.33 8.94
C ARG A 479 38.14 -2.29 8.22
N PHE A 480 37.49 -3.44 8.07
CA PHE A 480 36.37 -3.65 7.17
C PHE A 480 35.03 -3.47 7.90
N VAL A 481 34.16 -2.68 7.28
CA VAL A 481 32.78 -2.48 7.68
C VAL A 481 31.86 -2.94 6.56
N THR A 482 30.63 -3.24 6.93
CA THR A 482 29.56 -3.52 5.96
C THR A 482 28.30 -2.77 6.39
N VAL A 483 27.45 -2.47 5.41
CA VAL A 483 26.13 -1.89 5.65
C VAL A 483 25.14 -3.02 5.94
N LEU A 484 24.37 -2.88 7.01
CA LEU A 484 23.22 -3.70 7.35
C LEU A 484 21.94 -2.90 7.09
N LEU A 485 21.25 -3.16 5.99
CA LEU A 485 19.89 -2.69 5.73
C LEU A 485 18.89 -3.63 6.41
N ARG A 486 17.84 -3.10 7.04
CA ARG A 486 16.77 -3.89 7.66
C ARG A 486 15.43 -3.23 7.40
N ALA A 487 14.46 -3.99 6.93
CA ALA A 487 13.12 -3.50 6.65
C ALA A 487 12.11 -4.35 7.45
N LEU A 488 11.32 -3.69 8.29
CA LEU A 488 10.29 -4.34 9.10
C LEU A 488 9.12 -4.78 8.21
N HIS A 489 8.65 -6.02 8.35
CA HIS A 489 7.43 -6.48 7.70
C HIS A 489 6.21 -5.70 8.21
N ILE A 490 5.21 -5.53 7.34
CA ILE A 490 3.90 -4.97 7.73
C ILE A 490 3.31 -5.79 8.88
N THR A 491 2.87 -5.14 9.96
CA THR A 491 2.44 -5.76 11.25
C THR A 491 3.53 -6.52 12.03
N GLY A 492 4.80 -6.37 11.67
CA GLY A 492 5.93 -6.90 12.43
C GLY A 492 6.18 -6.13 13.74
N GLU A 493 6.83 -6.79 14.71
CA GLU A 493 7.18 -6.18 15.99
C GLU A 493 8.63 -5.70 15.99
N THR A 494 8.87 -4.43 16.34
CA THR A 494 10.22 -3.83 16.36
C THR A 494 11.19 -4.43 17.39
N THR A 495 10.71 -5.34 18.23
CA THR A 495 11.50 -6.04 19.25
C THR A 495 11.82 -7.49 18.88
N ASN A 496 11.26 -7.98 17.77
CA ASN A 496 11.53 -9.31 17.23
C ASN A 496 12.30 -9.24 15.91
N GLU A 497 13.51 -9.79 15.91
CA GLU A 497 14.41 -9.76 14.75
C GLU A 497 13.88 -10.59 13.57
N SER A 498 13.09 -11.64 13.82
CA SER A 498 12.50 -12.46 12.74
C SER A 498 11.45 -11.70 11.90
N ASP A 499 11.08 -10.50 12.33
CA ASP A 499 10.08 -9.67 11.65
C ASP A 499 10.72 -8.67 10.68
N TYR A 500 12.03 -8.77 10.50
CA TYR A 500 12.77 -7.95 9.56
C TYR A 500 13.28 -8.80 8.40
N GLU A 501 13.14 -8.27 7.21
CA GLU A 501 14.06 -8.60 6.13
C GLU A 501 15.33 -7.79 6.32
N ALA A 502 16.47 -8.39 6.02
CA ALA A 502 17.74 -7.77 6.33
C ALA A 502 18.76 -8.06 5.24
N TRP A 503 19.51 -7.02 4.85
CA TRP A 503 20.59 -7.01 3.88
C TRP A 503 21.93 -6.51 4.35
N VAL A 504 23.01 -7.11 3.84
CA VAL A 504 24.40 -6.93 4.26
C VAL A 504 25.22 -6.77 3.00
N SER A 505 25.91 -5.63 2.90
CA SER A 505 26.72 -5.30 1.74
C SER A 505 28.03 -6.08 1.67
N GLU A 506 28.66 -6.02 0.50
CA GLU A 506 30.10 -6.29 0.40
C GLU A 506 30.88 -5.37 1.36
N PRO A 507 31.98 -5.86 1.95
CA PRO A 507 32.75 -5.09 2.91
C PRO A 507 33.48 -3.93 2.23
N PHE A 508 33.66 -2.82 2.95
CA PHE A 508 34.45 -1.68 2.49
C PHE A 508 35.25 -1.07 3.65
N THR A 509 36.14 -0.13 3.32
CA THR A 509 36.94 0.61 4.31
C THR A 509 36.71 2.11 4.17
N ILE A 510 36.82 2.81 5.29
CA ILE A 510 36.66 4.27 5.41
C ILE A 510 38.05 4.85 5.65
N SER A 511 38.48 5.76 4.77
CA SER A 511 39.80 6.41 4.80
C SER A 511 39.67 7.92 4.60
N GLN A 512 39.31 8.68 5.65
CA GLN A 512 39.06 10.13 5.58
C GLN A 512 40.31 10.99 5.29
#